data_AF-A0A656Y5A2-F1
#
_entry.id   AF-A0A656Y5A2-F1
#
_cell.length_a   1.000
_cell.length_b   1.000
_cell.length_c   1.000
_cell.angle_alpha   90.00
_cell.angle_beta   90.00
_cell.angle_gamma   90.00
#
_symmetry.space_group_name_H-M   'P 1'
#
loop_
_entity.id
_entity.type
_entity.pdbx_description
1 polymer ?
#
loop_
_entity_poly.entity_id
_entity_poly.type
_entity_poly.pdbx_seq_one_letter_code
_entity_poly.pdbx_strand_id
1 'polypeptide(L)'
;MRLRLLAIVVVALLLSGSATAYAAWSRGAAVGSGPALQSGTFAVTTTWAVPLNLTAAAPGSVRTGVLSVARTGNGRWVYSLGTPVAAGGTVRVFPTASCSGATLALPWSQTTIQAGTATAQHCVEFTAATPLTAGQALSVSIPVSAENRSTN
;
A
#
# COMPACT_ATOMS: atom_id res chain seq x y z
N MET A 1 -49.43 47.50 -20.17
CA MET A 1 -49.34 46.35 -19.23
C MET A 1 -48.93 45.00 -19.86
N ARG A 2 -48.56 44.91 -21.15
CA ARG A 2 -48.24 43.61 -21.78
C ARG A 2 -46.74 43.23 -21.83
N LEU A 3 -45.82 44.19 -21.74
CA LEU A 3 -44.38 43.91 -21.76
C LEU A 3 -43.82 43.32 -20.45
N ARG A 4 -44.39 43.69 -19.29
CA ARG A 4 -43.92 43.17 -17.97
C ARG A 4 -44.26 41.70 -17.76
N LEU A 5 -45.33 41.20 -18.37
CA LEU A 5 -45.76 39.80 -18.25
C LEU A 5 -44.88 38.85 -19.07
N LEU A 6 -44.41 39.29 -20.25
CA LEU A 6 -43.47 38.54 -21.09
C LEU A 6 -42.10 38.36 -20.43
N ALA A 7 -41.59 39.38 -19.72
CA ALA A 7 -40.31 39.29 -19.04
C ALA A 7 -40.32 38.29 -17.86
N ILE A 8 -41.44 38.19 -17.13
CA ILE A 8 -41.58 37.27 -15.98
C ILE A 8 -41.67 35.81 -16.47
N VAL A 9 -42.36 35.57 -17.59
CA VAL A 9 -42.47 34.23 -18.18
C VAL A 9 -41.13 33.74 -18.72
N VAL A 10 -40.33 34.62 -19.34
CA VAL A 10 -39.00 34.27 -19.86
C VAL A 10 -38.01 33.95 -18.73
N VAL A 11 -38.02 34.71 -17.63
CA VAL A 11 -37.15 34.44 -16.47
C VAL A 11 -37.57 33.14 -15.76
N ALA A 12 -38.86 32.85 -15.64
CA ALA A 12 -39.35 31.59 -15.07
C ALA A 12 -38.99 30.36 -15.94
N LEU A 13 -38.97 30.49 -17.27
CA LEU A 13 -38.51 29.42 -18.17
C LEU A 13 -36.98 29.22 -18.11
N LEU A 14 -36.20 30.28 -17.95
CA LEU A 14 -34.74 30.20 -17.86
C LEU A 14 -34.24 29.56 -16.54
N LEU A 15 -34.93 29.81 -15.41
CA LEU A 15 -34.60 29.19 -14.13
C LEU A 15 -35.08 27.72 -14.01
N SER A 16 -36.18 27.36 -14.67
CA SER A 16 -36.68 25.97 -14.65
C SER A 16 -35.90 25.04 -15.58
N GLY A 17 -35.33 25.56 -16.68
CA GLY A 17 -34.43 24.81 -17.57
C GLY A 17 -33.04 24.53 -16.96
N SER A 18 -32.57 25.39 -16.05
CA SER A 18 -31.27 25.21 -15.40
C SER A 18 -31.32 24.21 -14.25
N ALA A 19 -32.45 24.09 -13.54
CA ALA A 19 -32.66 23.05 -12.53
C ALA A 19 -32.81 21.65 -13.13
N THR A 20 -33.43 21.51 -14.31
CA THR A 20 -33.53 20.22 -15.02
C THR A 20 -32.22 19.82 -15.70
N ALA A 21 -31.43 20.78 -16.19
CA ALA A 21 -30.07 20.53 -16.67
C ALA A 21 -29.13 20.10 -15.53
N TYR A 22 -29.18 20.77 -14.37
CA TYR A 22 -28.44 20.34 -13.19
C TYR A 22 -28.92 18.98 -12.67
N ALA A 23 -30.24 18.74 -12.64
CA ALA A 23 -30.80 17.45 -12.26
C ALA A 23 -30.44 16.33 -13.26
N ALA A 24 -30.27 16.64 -14.54
CA ALA A 24 -29.80 15.70 -15.56
C ALA A 24 -28.29 15.41 -15.44
N TRP A 25 -27.50 16.40 -15.03
CA TRP A 25 -26.08 16.21 -14.73
C TRP A 25 -25.85 15.45 -13.41
N SER A 26 -26.70 15.68 -12.40
CA SER A 26 -26.64 15.00 -11.10
C SER A 26 -27.31 13.62 -11.09
N ARG A 27 -28.17 13.32 -12.08
CA ARG A 27 -28.66 11.95 -12.32
C ARG A 27 -27.55 11.16 -13.00
N GLY A 28 -26.67 10.63 -12.14
CA GLY A 28 -25.77 9.52 -12.38
C GLY A 28 -25.47 9.26 -13.85
N ALA A 29 -24.50 9.98 -14.40
CA ALA A 29 -23.64 9.34 -15.38
C ALA A 29 -23.21 8.03 -14.72
N ALA A 30 -23.72 6.90 -15.22
CA ALA A 30 -23.18 5.62 -14.86
C ALA A 30 -21.68 5.78 -15.11
N VAL A 31 -20.89 5.73 -14.03
CA VAL A 31 -19.45 5.62 -14.17
C VAL A 31 -19.31 4.40 -15.06
N GLY A 32 -18.92 4.62 -16.31
CA GLY A 32 -18.70 3.53 -17.26
C GLY A 32 -17.86 2.50 -16.52
N SER A 33 -18.10 1.22 -16.77
CA SER A 33 -17.36 0.12 -16.16
C SER A 33 -15.87 0.25 -16.49
N GLY A 34 -15.18 1.17 -15.84
CA GLY A 34 -13.77 1.10 -15.56
C GLY A 34 -13.56 -0.15 -14.74
N PRO A 35 -12.35 -0.72 -14.76
CA PRO A 35 -12.04 -1.86 -13.93
C PRO A 35 -12.55 -1.57 -12.52
N ALA A 36 -13.35 -2.48 -11.96
CA ALA A 36 -13.92 -2.32 -10.64
C ALA A 36 -12.82 -1.82 -9.70
N LEU A 37 -13.10 -0.79 -8.90
CA LEU A 37 -12.31 -0.52 -7.71
C LEU A 37 -12.45 -1.76 -6.83
N GLN A 38 -11.56 -2.73 -7.04
CA GLN A 38 -11.44 -3.90 -6.19
C GLN A 38 -10.81 -3.43 -4.89
N SER A 39 -11.63 -2.96 -3.95
CA SER A 39 -11.24 -2.92 -2.55
C SER A 39 -11.34 -4.35 -2.01
N GLY A 40 -10.22 -5.04 -2.01
CA GLY A 40 -10.09 -6.43 -1.58
C GLY A 40 -8.63 -6.81 -1.63
N THR A 41 -8.26 -7.92 -0.98
CA THR A 41 -6.88 -8.40 -0.84
C THR A 41 -6.16 -8.38 -2.18
N PHE A 42 -5.39 -7.33 -2.46
CA PHE A 42 -4.51 -7.27 -3.62
C PHE A 42 -3.56 -8.42 -3.40
N ALA A 43 -3.62 -9.42 -4.28
CA ALA A 43 -2.98 -10.69 -4.04
C ALA A 43 -1.46 -10.45 -3.99
N VAL A 44 -0.93 -10.31 -2.78
CA VAL A 44 0.48 -10.10 -2.48
C VAL A 44 0.91 -11.31 -1.69
N THR A 45 1.95 -11.94 -2.17
CA THR A 45 2.61 -13.03 -1.51
C THR A 45 3.87 -12.48 -0.86
N THR A 46 3.89 -12.50 0.47
CA THR A 46 5.10 -12.21 1.26
C THR A 46 5.67 -13.50 1.79
N THR A 47 6.91 -13.80 1.44
CA THR A 47 7.61 -14.99 1.90
C THR A 47 9.02 -14.66 2.34
N TRP A 48 9.60 -15.48 3.20
CA TRP A 48 11.03 -15.46 3.45
C TRP A 48 11.72 -16.28 2.36
N ALA A 49 12.44 -15.63 1.45
CA ALA A 49 13.31 -16.33 0.51
C ALA A 49 14.51 -16.94 1.23
N VAL A 50 15.02 -16.25 2.25
CA VAL A 50 15.96 -16.78 3.23
C VAL A 50 15.33 -16.60 4.61
N PRO A 51 14.97 -17.66 5.34
CA PRO A 51 14.34 -17.56 6.65
C PRO A 51 15.22 -16.82 7.66
N LEU A 52 14.60 -15.90 8.40
CA LEU A 52 15.25 -15.28 9.55
C LEU A 52 15.26 -16.27 10.72
N ASN A 53 16.41 -16.89 10.98
CA ASN A 53 16.55 -17.84 12.09
C ASN A 53 16.83 -17.10 13.42
N LEU A 54 15.81 -17.01 14.26
CA LEU A 54 15.87 -16.35 15.57
C LEU A 54 16.06 -17.32 16.74
N THR A 55 16.28 -18.62 16.49
CA THR A 55 16.48 -19.59 17.56
C THR A 55 17.81 -19.37 18.27
N ALA A 56 17.79 -19.50 19.61
CA ALA A 56 18.96 -19.40 20.48
C ALA A 56 19.86 -18.18 20.19
N ALA A 57 19.27 -17.02 19.87
CA ALA A 57 20.03 -15.80 19.65
C ALA A 57 20.64 -15.31 20.97
N ALA A 58 21.95 -15.11 20.99
CA ALA A 58 22.63 -14.51 22.12
C ALA A 58 22.33 -12.99 22.18
N PRO A 59 22.37 -12.36 23.37
CA PRO A 59 22.25 -10.91 23.48
C PRO A 59 23.24 -10.19 22.55
N GLY A 60 22.76 -9.22 21.77
CA GLY A 60 23.58 -8.47 20.81
C GLY A 60 23.94 -9.23 19.52
N SER A 61 23.56 -10.50 19.39
CA SER A 61 23.77 -11.23 18.14
C SER A 61 22.90 -10.68 17.01
N VAL A 62 23.47 -10.69 15.81
CA VAL A 62 22.80 -10.24 14.58
C VAL A 62 22.39 -11.46 13.76
N ARG A 63 21.15 -11.45 13.28
CA ARG A 63 20.58 -12.46 12.40
C ARG A 63 20.04 -11.77 11.15
N THR A 64 20.20 -12.40 10.00
CA THR A 64 19.70 -11.86 8.74
C THR A 64 18.79 -12.84 8.03
N GLY A 65 17.87 -12.30 7.24
CA GLY A 65 16.96 -13.04 6.37
C GLY A 65 16.57 -12.18 5.18
N VAL A 66 15.93 -12.78 4.19
CA VAL A 66 15.48 -12.07 2.98
C VAL A 66 13.97 -12.18 2.84
N LEU A 67 13.29 -11.06 3.00
CA LEU A 67 11.86 -10.91 2.72
C LEU A 67 11.66 -10.71 1.23
N SER A 68 10.82 -11.55 0.63
CA SER A 68 10.35 -11.41 -0.75
C SER A 68 8.91 -10.95 -0.76
N VAL A 69 8.63 -9.93 -1.56
CA VAL A 69 7.30 -9.38 -1.81
C VAL A 69 7.02 -9.52 -3.29
N ALA A 70 6.00 -10.31 -3.62
CA ALA A 70 5.58 -10.53 -5.00
C ALA A 70 4.07 -10.33 -5.10
N ARG A 71 3.58 -9.92 -6.27
CA ARG A 71 2.16 -9.93 -6.55
C ARG A 71 1.76 -11.27 -7.19
N THR A 72 0.61 -11.79 -6.80
CA THR A 72 -0.06 -12.89 -7.49
C THR A 72 -1.04 -12.29 -8.52
N GLY A 73 -0.88 -12.69 -9.78
CA GLY A 73 -1.69 -12.20 -10.90
C GLY A 73 -1.05 -11.08 -11.73
N ASN A 74 -1.76 -10.69 -12.79
CA ASN A 74 -1.28 -9.70 -13.76
C ASN A 74 -1.66 -8.26 -13.32
N GLY A 75 -0.83 -7.27 -13.67
CA GLY A 75 -1.10 -5.85 -13.41
C GLY A 75 0.15 -5.08 -12.98
N ARG A 76 0.02 -3.78 -12.74
CA ARG A 76 1.10 -2.95 -12.20
C ARG A 76 0.83 -2.65 -10.74
N TRP A 77 1.87 -2.58 -9.90
CA TRP A 77 1.66 -2.44 -8.46
C TRP A 77 2.76 -1.65 -7.78
N VAL A 78 2.43 -1.10 -6.63
CA VAL A 78 3.39 -0.59 -5.65
C VAL A 78 3.08 -1.24 -4.31
N TYR A 79 4.06 -1.26 -3.42
CA TYR A 79 3.90 -1.80 -2.08
C TYR A 79 4.57 -0.93 -1.05
N SER A 80 4.14 -1.12 0.18
CA SER A 80 4.67 -0.42 1.35
C SER A 80 5.03 -1.44 2.42
N LEU A 81 6.11 -1.13 3.12
CA LEU A 81 6.56 -1.81 4.32
C LEU A 81 6.20 -0.95 5.51
N GLY A 82 5.40 -1.51 6.42
CA GLY A 82 5.03 -0.88 7.68
C GLY A 82 6.17 -0.89 8.69
N THR A 83 5.92 -0.30 9.85
CA THR A 83 6.85 -0.35 10.99
C THR A 83 6.97 -1.79 11.49
N PRO A 84 8.21 -2.33 11.62
CA PRO A 84 8.42 -3.68 12.10
C PRO A 84 8.09 -3.77 13.59
N VAL A 85 7.46 -4.87 13.98
CA VAL A 85 7.26 -5.25 15.39
C VAL A 85 8.22 -6.39 15.68
N ALA A 86 9.10 -6.20 16.66
CA ALA A 86 10.11 -7.17 17.03
C ALA A 86 10.04 -7.47 18.52
N ALA A 87 9.80 -8.73 18.89
CA ALA A 87 9.91 -9.17 20.26
C ALA A 87 11.37 -9.53 20.55
N GLY A 88 11.99 -8.84 21.51
CA GLY A 88 13.32 -9.17 22.00
C GLY A 88 14.50 -8.67 21.17
N GLY A 89 14.30 -7.62 20.38
CA GLY A 89 15.38 -7.02 19.61
C GLY A 89 14.93 -5.82 18.78
N THR A 90 15.82 -5.40 17.89
CA THR A 90 15.55 -4.34 16.91
C THR A 90 15.66 -4.88 15.50
N VAL A 91 14.96 -4.26 14.56
CA VAL A 91 14.92 -4.67 13.16
C VAL A 91 15.35 -3.52 12.27
N ARG A 92 16.19 -3.84 11.29
CA ARG A 92 16.57 -2.96 10.18
C ARG A 92 16.21 -3.66 8.88
N VAL A 93 15.72 -2.89 7.92
CA VAL A 93 15.35 -3.41 6.60
C VAL A 93 16.14 -2.65 5.54
N PHE A 94 16.65 -3.37 4.55
CA PHE A 94 17.46 -2.84 3.46
C PHE A 94 16.70 -2.91 2.13
N PRO A 95 16.98 -2.02 1.16
CA PRO A 95 16.27 -1.97 -0.11
C PRO A 95 16.56 -3.15 -1.04
N THR A 96 17.59 -3.95 -0.76
CA THR A 96 18.02 -5.08 -1.61
C THR A 96 18.06 -6.38 -0.80
N ALA A 97 18.24 -7.53 -1.46
CA ALA A 97 18.42 -8.82 -0.82
C ALA A 97 19.70 -8.93 0.04
N SER A 98 20.65 -8.01 -0.12
CA SER A 98 21.85 -7.91 0.70
C SER A 98 21.65 -6.88 1.80
N CYS A 99 22.07 -7.19 3.04
CA CYS A 99 22.05 -6.26 4.17
C CYS A 99 23.22 -5.27 4.05
N SER A 100 23.27 -4.54 2.94
CA SER A 100 24.30 -3.58 2.62
C SER A 100 23.69 -2.23 2.22
N GLY A 101 24.45 -1.16 2.45
CA GLY A 101 24.02 0.21 2.16
C GLY A 101 23.13 0.80 3.25
N ALA A 102 22.35 1.82 2.86
CA ALA A 102 21.46 2.53 3.78
C ALA A 102 20.21 1.71 4.11
N THR A 103 19.81 1.77 5.38
CA THR A 103 18.54 1.17 5.82
C THR A 103 17.35 2.00 5.33
N LEU A 104 16.23 1.32 5.12
CA LEU A 104 14.96 1.97 4.82
C LEU A 104 14.43 2.68 6.08
N ALA A 105 13.99 3.92 5.92
CA ALA A 105 13.21 4.62 6.94
C ALA A 105 11.77 4.09 6.89
N LEU A 106 11.36 3.33 7.92
CA LEU A 106 10.04 2.69 8.00
C LEU A 106 9.04 3.55 8.80
N PRO A 107 7.77 3.68 8.36
CA PRO A 107 7.18 3.02 7.19
C PRO A 107 7.73 3.57 5.87
N TRP A 108 7.90 2.69 4.89
CA TRP A 108 8.46 3.00 3.58
C TRP A 108 7.51 2.55 2.47
N SER A 109 7.45 3.30 1.38
CA SER A 109 6.67 2.97 0.19
C SER A 109 7.56 2.94 -1.04
N GLN A 110 7.39 1.90 -1.85
CA GLN A 110 8.03 1.79 -3.15
C GLN A 110 7.51 2.90 -4.07
N THR A 111 8.41 3.69 -4.62
CA THR A 111 8.07 4.78 -5.56
C THR A 111 8.00 4.28 -6.99
N THR A 112 8.76 3.22 -7.32
CA THR A 112 8.80 2.64 -8.66
C THR A 112 7.69 1.61 -8.85
N ILE A 113 6.84 1.83 -9.85
CA ILE A 113 5.79 0.89 -10.24
C ILE A 113 6.41 -0.43 -10.71
N GLN A 114 6.02 -1.52 -10.05
CA GLN A 114 6.44 -2.87 -10.35
C GLN A 114 5.56 -3.50 -11.44
N ALA A 115 6.17 -4.31 -12.30
CA ALA A 115 5.45 -5.16 -13.25
C ALA A 115 4.81 -6.36 -12.53
N GLY A 116 3.78 -6.97 -13.14
CA GLY A 116 2.89 -7.93 -12.46
C GLY A 116 3.59 -9.09 -11.76
N THR A 117 4.54 -9.74 -12.43
CA THR A 117 5.30 -10.86 -11.88
C THR A 117 6.60 -10.46 -11.18
N ALA A 118 6.84 -9.16 -11.01
CA ALA A 118 8.04 -8.69 -10.34
C ALA A 118 8.06 -9.20 -8.89
N THR A 119 9.25 -9.58 -8.44
CA THR A 119 9.52 -9.91 -7.05
C THR A 119 10.51 -8.90 -6.51
N ALA A 120 10.12 -8.18 -5.48
CA ALA A 120 11.00 -7.30 -4.74
C ALA A 120 11.58 -8.04 -3.54
N GLN A 121 12.86 -7.81 -3.23
CA GLN A 121 13.54 -8.46 -2.13
C GLN A 121 14.20 -7.45 -1.20
N HIS A 122 14.05 -7.70 0.10
CA HIS A 122 14.58 -6.87 1.17
C HIS A 122 15.32 -7.73 2.18
N CYS A 123 16.57 -7.37 2.46
CA CYS A 123 17.30 -7.96 3.56
C CYS A 123 16.75 -7.39 4.86
N VAL A 124 16.50 -8.27 5.82
CA VAL A 124 16.05 -7.93 7.15
C VAL A 124 17.14 -8.36 8.11
N GLU A 125 17.65 -7.40 8.87
CA GLU A 125 18.60 -7.60 9.95
C GLU A 125 17.86 -7.47 11.28
N PHE A 126 17.99 -8.48 12.12
CA PHE A 126 17.52 -8.47 13.50
C PHE A 126 18.70 -8.51 14.45
N THR A 127 18.72 -7.58 15.41
CA THR A 127 19.70 -7.56 16.48
C THR A 127 19.00 -7.86 17.80
N ALA A 128 19.40 -8.97 18.43
CA ALA A 128 18.85 -9.38 19.72
C ALA A 128 19.15 -8.33 20.80
N ALA A 129 18.17 -8.02 21.64
CA ALA A 129 18.31 -7.03 22.70
C ALA A 129 19.35 -7.44 23.75
N THR A 130 19.94 -6.45 24.42
CA THR A 130 20.84 -6.61 25.55
C THR A 130 20.28 -5.85 26.76
N PRO A 131 19.99 -6.51 27.90
CA PRO A 131 20.04 -7.96 28.14
C PRO A 131 18.88 -8.72 27.45
N LEU A 132 19.04 -10.04 27.25
CA LEU A 132 17.97 -10.94 26.82
C LEU A 132 17.63 -11.90 27.97
N THR A 133 16.34 -12.10 28.26
CA THR A 133 15.93 -13.07 29.28
C THR A 133 16.07 -14.50 28.74
N ALA A 134 16.53 -15.43 29.58
CA ALA A 134 16.62 -16.84 29.21
C ALA A 134 15.23 -17.39 28.83
N GLY A 135 15.13 -18.08 27.69
CA GLY A 135 13.87 -18.62 27.18
C GLY A 135 12.93 -17.58 26.56
N GLN A 136 13.34 -16.32 26.42
CA GLN A 136 12.53 -15.28 25.79
C GLN A 136 12.21 -15.64 24.34
N ALA A 137 10.92 -15.60 23.99
CA ALA A 137 10.49 -15.79 22.61
C ALA A 137 10.91 -14.60 21.75
N LEU A 138 11.51 -14.90 20.58
CA LEU A 138 11.92 -13.91 19.60
C LEU A 138 11.04 -14.02 18.37
N SER A 139 10.52 -12.89 17.91
CA SER A 139 9.70 -12.83 16.71
C SER A 139 9.85 -11.49 16.02
N VAL A 140 9.69 -11.51 14.70
CA VAL A 140 9.70 -10.31 13.86
C VAL A 140 8.49 -10.37 12.94
N SER A 141 7.72 -9.29 12.92
CA SER A 141 6.62 -9.08 12.00
C SER A 141 6.81 -7.77 11.27
N ILE A 142 6.67 -7.79 9.95
CA ILE A 142 6.78 -6.61 9.09
C ILE A 142 5.47 -6.53 8.31
N PRO A 143 4.60 -5.55 8.60
CA PRO A 143 3.37 -5.36 7.83
C PRO A 143 3.71 -5.01 6.38
N VAL A 144 3.05 -5.65 5.43
CA VAL A 144 3.20 -5.32 4.00
C VAL A 144 1.82 -5.07 3.42
N SER A 145 1.68 -3.96 2.69
CA SER A 145 0.50 -3.63 1.92
C SER A 145 0.89 -3.39 0.47
N ALA A 146 0.02 -3.71 -0.48
CA ALA A 146 0.20 -3.28 -1.86
C ALA A 146 -1.06 -2.63 -2.41
N GLU A 147 -0.84 -1.83 -3.44
CA GLU A 147 -1.86 -1.13 -4.19
C GLU A 147 -1.67 -1.41 -5.67
N ASN A 148 -2.77 -1.69 -6.36
CA ASN A 148 -2.77 -1.79 -7.82
C ASN A 148 -2.61 -0.39 -8.44
N ARG A 149 -1.75 -0.24 -9.45
CA ARG A 149 -1.56 1.01 -10.16
C ARG A 149 -1.98 0.86 -11.61
N SER A 150 -2.72 1.85 -12.12
CA SER A 150 -3.11 1.92 -13.53
C SER A 150 -1.90 2.24 -14.43
N THR A 151 -1.97 1.86 -15.70
CA THR A 151 -0.96 2.06 -16.73
C THR A 151 -0.99 3.44 -17.42
N ASN A 152 -1.82 4.38 -16.96
CA ASN A 152 -1.99 5.68 -17.62
C ASN A 152 -0.76 6.58 -17.48
#